data_AF-A0A849D8K6-F1
#
_entry.id   AF-A0A849D8K6-F1
#
_cell.length_a   1.000
_cell.length_b   1.000
_cell.length_c   1.000
_cell.angle_alpha   90.00
_cell.angle_beta   90.00
_cell.angle_gamma   90.00
#
_symmetry.space_group_name_H-M   'P 1'
#
loop_
_entity.id
_entity.type
_entity.pdbx_description
1 polymer ?
#
loop_
_entity_poly.entity_id
_entity_poly.type
_entity_poly.pdbx_seq_one_letter_code
_entity_poly.pdbx_strand_id
1 'polypeptide(L)'
;MNRYFLILLALCFWPIASSSQQQQKFSYLDIFELNYVSDPQISPDGEWIVYRRMGFDIMKDRAAGNLWMIRTDGRQHQKLTAREGNESSPRWSPDSERLAFVSSTEEGAEIYMYWKNTGKVAKISQLPFSPSALAWSPDGRQLAFSMNVAKAPPVLVKMPKKPKGAKWADSPRITDRV
;
A
#
# COMPACT_ATOMS: atom_id res chain seq x y z
N MET A 1 78.00 -14.38 32.95
CA MET A 1 76.90 -14.67 33.89
C MET A 1 76.15 -13.38 34.20
N ASN A 2 74.85 -13.38 33.88
CA ASN A 2 73.75 -12.47 34.26
C ASN A 2 73.81 -10.97 33.96
N ARG A 3 73.13 -10.55 32.88
CA ARG A 3 72.54 -9.21 32.71
C ARG A 3 71.24 -9.26 31.89
N TYR A 4 70.18 -9.88 32.43
CA TYR A 4 68.81 -9.66 31.95
C TYR A 4 67.85 -9.82 33.13
N PHE A 5 67.71 -8.76 33.92
CA PHE A 5 66.66 -8.64 34.92
C PHE A 5 66.18 -7.20 34.85
N LEU A 6 64.97 -6.99 34.33
CA LEU A 6 64.07 -5.80 34.47
C LEU A 6 63.14 -5.71 33.26
N ILE A 7 62.14 -6.58 33.21
CA ILE A 7 60.88 -6.31 32.47
C ILE A 7 59.77 -6.60 33.47
N LEU A 8 59.20 -5.58 34.10
CA LEU A 8 57.88 -5.58 34.74
C LEU A 8 57.65 -4.27 35.49
N LEU A 9 57.00 -3.30 34.84
CA LEU A 9 55.87 -2.50 35.36
C LEU A 9 55.66 -1.30 34.42
N ALA A 10 54.84 -1.48 33.40
CA ALA A 10 54.09 -0.37 32.81
C ALA A 10 52.62 -0.72 33.00
N LEU A 11 52.06 -0.30 34.15
CA LEU A 11 50.62 -0.31 34.38
C LEU A 11 49.98 0.61 33.33
N CYS A 12 49.43 0.01 32.27
CA CYS A 12 48.47 0.69 31.40
C CYS A 12 47.16 0.89 32.18
N PHE A 13 47.04 2.01 32.88
CA PHE A 13 45.74 2.54 33.27
C PHE A 13 45.09 3.11 32.00
N TRP A 14 44.28 2.30 31.31
CA TRP A 14 43.35 2.83 30.33
C TRP A 14 42.14 3.41 31.07
N PRO A 15 41.85 4.72 30.93
CA PRO A 15 40.59 5.24 31.41
C PRO A 15 39.48 4.59 30.57
N ILE A 16 38.62 3.81 31.22
CA ILE A 16 37.35 3.41 30.64
C ILE A 16 36.55 4.71 30.51
N ALA A 17 36.58 5.30 29.32
CA ALA A 17 35.67 6.36 28.99
C ALA A 17 34.26 5.76 28.99
N SER A 18 33.54 5.94 30.10
CA SER A 18 32.11 5.70 30.14
C SER A 18 31.45 6.67 29.16
N SER A 19 31.23 6.21 27.93
CA SER A 19 30.27 6.80 27.03
C SER A 19 28.91 6.75 27.74
N SER A 20 28.50 7.87 28.33
CA SER A 20 27.09 8.11 28.64
C SER A 20 26.38 8.09 27.29
N GLN A 21 25.84 6.94 26.90
CA GLN A 21 25.02 6.83 25.71
C GLN A 21 23.80 7.71 25.93
N GLN A 22 23.86 8.94 25.41
CA GLN A 22 22.76 9.88 25.46
C GLN A 22 21.64 9.24 24.65
N GLN A 23 20.64 8.70 25.35
CA GLN A 23 19.54 8.01 24.72
C GLN A 23 18.81 9.00 23.84
N GLN A 24 18.84 8.75 22.53
CA GLN A 24 18.17 9.60 21.56
C GLN A 24 16.68 9.58 21.88
N LYS A 25 16.14 10.73 22.31
CA LYS A 25 14.73 10.85 22.67
C LYS A 25 13.92 10.91 21.39
N PHE A 26 12.78 10.22 21.39
CA PHE A 26 11.84 10.26 20.28
C PHE A 26 11.36 11.70 20.03
N SER A 27 11.50 12.16 18.79
CA SER A 27 11.07 13.48 18.29
C SER A 27 9.78 13.36 17.48
N TYR A 28 9.07 14.46 17.28
CA TYR A 28 7.88 14.49 16.43
C TYR A 28 8.20 14.15 14.95
N LEU A 29 9.43 14.43 14.49
CA LEU A 29 9.85 14.07 13.13
C LEU A 29 10.08 12.57 12.94
N ASP A 30 10.33 11.83 14.03
CA ASP A 30 10.57 10.39 13.95
C ASP A 30 9.31 9.62 13.49
N ILE A 31 8.12 10.25 13.58
CA ILE A 31 6.87 9.70 13.04
C ILE A 31 6.99 9.39 11.55
N PHE A 32 7.77 10.17 10.78
CA PHE A 32 7.96 9.93 9.36
C PHE A 32 8.86 8.72 9.06
N GLU A 33 9.66 8.28 10.03
CA GLU A 33 10.48 7.07 9.93
C GLU A 33 9.72 5.80 10.35
N LEU A 34 8.61 5.97 11.08
CA LEU A 34 7.79 4.85 11.51
C LEU A 34 7.13 4.15 10.32
N ASN A 35 7.21 2.83 10.37
CA ASN A 35 6.53 1.95 9.44
C ASN A 35 5.67 0.96 10.21
N TYR A 36 4.51 0.63 9.67
CA TYR A 36 3.64 -0.40 10.23
C TYR A 36 3.06 -1.29 9.14
N VAL A 37 2.62 -2.48 9.53
CA VAL A 37 2.08 -3.50 8.63
C VAL A 37 0.55 -3.50 8.68
N SER A 38 -0.09 -3.74 7.55
CA SER A 38 -1.54 -3.91 7.41
C SER A 38 -1.86 -4.97 6.36
N ASP A 39 -3.07 -5.53 6.42
CA ASP A 39 -3.61 -6.54 5.49
C ASP A 39 -2.63 -7.68 5.13
N PRO A 40 -2.11 -8.43 6.13
CA PRO A 40 -1.28 -9.60 5.85
C PRO A 40 -2.13 -10.74 5.28
N GLN A 41 -1.60 -11.43 4.28
CA GLN A 41 -2.23 -12.59 3.62
C GLN A 41 -1.19 -13.69 3.44
N ILE A 42 -1.51 -14.89 3.89
CA ILE A 42 -0.70 -16.09 3.67
C ILE A 42 -1.14 -16.71 2.33
N SER A 43 -0.20 -17.16 1.52
CA SER A 43 -0.50 -17.91 0.29
C SER A 43 -1.19 -19.24 0.64
N PRO A 44 -2.10 -19.76 -0.22
CA PRO A 44 -2.78 -21.03 0.05
C PRO A 44 -1.83 -22.23 0.26
N ASP A 45 -0.66 -22.23 -0.39
CA ASP A 45 0.41 -23.22 -0.19
C ASP A 45 1.17 -23.05 1.15
N GLY A 46 0.95 -21.95 1.88
CA GLY A 46 1.58 -21.65 3.17
C GLY A 46 3.04 -21.22 3.09
N GLU A 47 3.60 -20.99 1.89
CA GLU A 47 5.02 -20.67 1.74
C GLU A 47 5.34 -19.17 1.87
N TRP A 48 4.38 -18.30 1.54
CA TRP A 48 4.59 -16.86 1.40
C TRP A 48 3.57 -16.07 2.20
N ILE A 49 4.03 -14.94 2.74
CA ILE A 49 3.20 -13.91 3.34
C ILE A 49 3.38 -12.66 2.50
N VAL A 50 2.28 -12.11 1.99
CA VAL A 50 2.24 -10.77 1.43
C VAL A 50 1.57 -9.84 2.43
N TYR A 51 2.04 -8.61 2.53
CA TYR A 51 1.43 -7.61 3.38
C TYR A 51 1.71 -6.21 2.85
N ARG A 52 0.93 -5.24 3.34
CA ARG A 52 1.14 -3.83 3.04
C ARG A 52 1.96 -3.18 4.14
N ARG A 53 3.12 -2.64 3.77
CA ARG A 53 3.97 -1.81 4.64
C ARG A 53 3.65 -0.35 4.41
N MET A 54 3.10 0.29 5.42
CA MET A 54 2.74 1.72 5.45
C MET A 54 3.91 2.55 5.98
N GLY A 55 4.06 3.75 5.44
CA GLY A 55 4.93 4.81 5.94
C GLY A 55 4.36 6.19 5.62
N PHE A 56 5.06 7.24 6.06
CA PHE A 56 4.63 8.63 5.89
C PHE A 56 5.65 9.42 5.06
N ASP A 57 5.18 10.11 4.03
CA ASP A 57 5.99 10.96 3.18
C ASP A 57 5.89 12.41 3.66
N ILE A 58 6.98 12.92 4.24
CA ILE A 58 7.07 14.29 4.75
C ILE A 58 6.93 15.34 3.65
N MET A 59 7.36 15.04 2.42
CA MET A 59 7.35 16.00 1.31
C MET A 59 5.96 16.14 0.69
N LYS A 60 5.13 15.09 0.81
CA LYS A 60 3.78 15.04 0.22
C LYS A 60 2.66 15.09 1.27
N ASP A 61 3.00 15.21 2.55
CA ASP A 61 2.08 15.20 3.70
C ASP A 61 1.02 14.09 3.60
N ARG A 62 1.47 12.86 3.30
CA ARG A 62 0.58 11.72 3.07
C ARG A 62 1.15 10.41 3.55
N ALA A 63 0.25 9.51 3.95
CA ALA A 63 0.59 8.10 4.11
C ALA A 63 0.62 7.38 2.76
N ALA A 64 1.60 6.49 2.59
CA ALA A 64 1.72 5.63 1.41
C ALA A 64 2.07 4.21 1.85
N GLY A 65 1.47 3.23 1.17
CA GLY A 65 1.72 1.81 1.40
C GLY A 65 2.32 1.17 0.17
N ASN A 66 3.27 0.27 0.39
CA ASN A 66 3.79 -0.61 -0.66
C ASN A 66 3.58 -2.05 -0.24
N LEU A 67 3.43 -2.95 -1.21
CA LEU A 67 3.32 -4.37 -0.91
C LEU A 67 4.71 -4.99 -0.78
N TRP A 68 4.85 -5.86 0.22
CA TRP A 68 6.05 -6.62 0.52
C TRP A 68 5.68 -8.09 0.63
N MET A 69 6.65 -8.95 0.33
CA MET A 69 6.49 -10.39 0.44
C MET A 69 7.68 -10.97 1.23
N ILE A 70 7.40 -11.98 2.03
CA ILE A 70 8.39 -12.73 2.82
C ILE A 70 7.98 -14.19 2.86
N ARG A 71 8.95 -15.11 2.92
CA ARG A 71 8.63 -16.52 3.17
C ARG A 71 8.19 -16.73 4.61
N THR A 72 7.39 -17.75 4.84
CA THR A 72 6.93 -18.12 6.20
C THR A 72 8.07 -18.55 7.13
N ASP A 73 9.23 -18.91 6.59
CA ASP A 73 10.47 -19.17 7.34
C ASP A 73 11.31 -17.91 7.65
N GLY A 74 10.82 -16.72 7.27
CA GLY A 74 11.48 -15.44 7.49
C GLY A 74 12.52 -15.05 6.45
N ARG A 75 12.79 -15.89 5.44
CA ARG A 75 13.74 -15.58 4.36
C ARG A 75 13.06 -14.82 3.21
N GLN A 76 13.88 -14.31 2.30
CA GLN A 76 13.46 -13.68 1.04
C GLN A 76 12.43 -12.53 1.25
N HIS A 77 12.65 -11.73 2.29
CA HIS A 77 11.88 -10.51 2.52
C HIS A 77 12.24 -9.46 1.45
N GLN A 78 11.28 -9.10 0.62
CA GLN A 78 11.48 -8.16 -0.49
C GLN A 78 10.21 -7.36 -0.80
N LYS A 79 10.38 -6.24 -1.49
CA LYS A 79 9.25 -5.48 -2.05
C LYS A 79 8.60 -6.28 -3.17
N LEU A 80 7.27 -6.28 -3.25
CA LEU A 80 6.51 -7.03 -4.26
C LEU A 80 6.76 -6.49 -5.67
N THR A 81 6.74 -5.16 -5.82
CA THR A 81 6.93 -4.49 -7.10
C THR A 81 7.88 -3.29 -6.98
N ALA A 82 8.55 -2.95 -8.08
CA ALA A 82 9.38 -1.75 -8.18
C ALA A 82 8.57 -0.48 -8.50
N ARG A 83 7.23 -0.55 -8.56
CA ARG A 83 6.42 0.58 -9.01
C ARG A 83 6.42 1.74 -8.02
N GLU A 84 6.32 2.94 -8.58
CA GLU A 84 5.99 4.14 -7.85
C GLU A 84 4.46 4.25 -7.75
N GLY A 85 3.93 4.22 -6.53
CA GLY A 85 2.50 4.25 -6.28
C GLY A 85 2.15 3.78 -4.87
N ASN A 86 0.87 3.88 -4.54
CA ASN A 86 0.34 3.32 -3.30
C ASN A 86 -0.38 2.01 -3.61
N GLU A 87 0.11 0.91 -3.06
CA GLU A 87 -0.38 -0.44 -3.32
C GLU A 87 -1.14 -0.98 -2.10
N SER A 88 -2.22 -1.71 -2.35
CA SER A 88 -3.13 -2.19 -1.30
C SER A 88 -3.96 -3.40 -1.74
N SER A 89 -4.70 -3.97 -0.79
CA SER A 89 -5.66 -5.07 -1.01
C SER A 89 -5.07 -6.30 -1.72
N PRO A 90 -3.92 -6.85 -1.27
CA PRO A 90 -3.32 -8.03 -1.91
C PRO A 90 -4.21 -9.26 -1.70
N ARG A 91 -4.46 -10.06 -2.73
CA ARG A 91 -5.26 -11.29 -2.66
C ARG A 91 -4.61 -12.39 -3.48
N TRP A 92 -4.17 -13.45 -2.81
CA TRP A 92 -3.62 -14.64 -3.46
C TRP A 92 -4.71 -15.36 -4.24
N SER A 93 -4.36 -15.82 -5.45
CA SER A 93 -5.18 -16.79 -6.15
C SER A 93 -5.19 -18.13 -5.39
N PRO A 94 -6.26 -18.94 -5.51
CA PRO A 94 -6.35 -20.24 -4.83
C PRO A 94 -5.21 -21.22 -5.19
N ASP A 95 -4.60 -21.06 -6.37
CA ASP A 95 -3.46 -21.85 -6.84
C ASP A 95 -2.09 -21.37 -6.31
N SER A 96 -2.03 -20.29 -5.52
CA SER A 96 -0.81 -19.65 -5.01
C SER A 96 0.16 -19.11 -6.07
N GLU A 97 -0.21 -19.09 -7.34
CA GLU A 97 0.69 -18.67 -8.44
C GLU A 97 0.54 -17.20 -8.80
N ARG A 98 -0.57 -16.57 -8.41
CA ARG A 98 -0.91 -15.20 -8.76
C ARG A 98 -1.34 -14.39 -7.54
N LEU A 99 -1.09 -13.11 -7.60
CA LEU A 99 -1.54 -12.15 -6.59
C LEU A 99 -2.22 -10.98 -7.28
N ALA A 100 -3.50 -10.78 -7.00
CA ALA A 100 -4.21 -9.58 -7.41
C ALA A 100 -4.04 -8.49 -6.35
N PHE A 101 -3.90 -7.24 -6.76
CA PHE A 101 -3.81 -6.11 -5.84
C PHE A 101 -4.28 -4.82 -6.52
N VAL A 102 -4.52 -3.78 -5.72
CA VAL A 102 -4.85 -2.44 -6.22
C VAL A 102 -3.61 -1.56 -6.15
N SER A 103 -3.32 -0.84 -7.22
CA SER A 103 -2.30 0.20 -7.23
C SER A 103 -2.90 1.53 -7.65
N SER A 104 -2.64 2.57 -6.86
CA SER A 104 -3.12 3.93 -7.11
C SER A 104 -1.98 4.91 -7.39
N THR A 105 -2.16 5.71 -8.42
CA THR A 105 -1.35 6.87 -8.78
C THR A 105 -2.20 8.15 -8.63
N GLU A 106 -1.69 9.29 -9.10
CA GLU A 106 -2.48 10.53 -9.17
C GLU A 106 -3.63 10.46 -10.20
N GLU A 107 -3.55 9.51 -11.14
CA GLU A 107 -4.54 9.32 -12.21
C GLU A 107 -5.72 8.43 -11.80
N GLY A 108 -5.64 7.78 -10.64
CA GLY A 108 -6.65 6.85 -10.15
C GLY A 108 -6.07 5.54 -9.63
N ALA A 109 -6.95 4.59 -9.32
CA ALA A 109 -6.60 3.27 -8.83
C ALA A 109 -7.08 2.18 -9.77
N GLU A 110 -6.23 1.19 -10.01
CA GLU A 110 -6.50 0.09 -10.93
C GLU A 110 -6.11 -1.25 -10.30
N ILE A 111 -6.65 -2.34 -10.85
CA ILE A 111 -6.31 -3.71 -10.47
C ILE A 111 -5.07 -4.14 -11.25
N TYR A 112 -4.13 -4.71 -10.52
CA TYR A 112 -2.91 -5.30 -11.01
C TYR A 112 -2.83 -6.77 -10.63
N MET A 113 -2.06 -7.50 -11.43
CA MET A 113 -1.75 -8.91 -11.22
C MET A 113 -0.24 -9.08 -11.14
N TYR A 114 0.21 -9.86 -10.17
CA TYR A 114 1.59 -10.32 -10.03
C TYR A 114 1.64 -11.85 -10.22
N TRP A 115 2.60 -12.34 -11.02
CA TRP A 115 2.83 -13.77 -11.23
C TRP A 115 4.08 -14.21 -10.46
N LYS A 116 3.89 -15.07 -9.46
CA LYS A 116 4.94 -15.51 -8.51
C LYS A 116 6.14 -16.13 -9.22
N ASN A 117 5.88 -17.01 -10.18
CA ASN A 117 6.90 -17.77 -10.90
C ASN A 117 7.86 -16.91 -11.75
N THR A 118 7.40 -15.76 -12.25
CA THR A 118 8.16 -14.91 -13.18
C THR A 118 8.51 -13.54 -12.60
N GLY A 119 7.89 -13.18 -11.47
CA GLY A 119 7.98 -11.83 -10.90
C GLY A 119 7.32 -10.75 -11.76
N LYS A 120 6.57 -11.12 -12.80
CA LYS A 120 5.93 -10.16 -13.70
C LYS A 120 4.74 -9.49 -13.05
N VAL A 121 4.54 -8.22 -13.38
CA VAL A 121 3.38 -7.42 -12.96
C VAL A 121 2.70 -6.86 -14.20
N ALA A 122 1.37 -6.88 -14.23
CA ALA A 122 0.60 -6.21 -15.27
C ALA A 122 -0.66 -5.53 -14.69
N LYS A 123 -1.04 -4.39 -15.27
CA LYS A 123 -2.36 -3.81 -15.07
C LYS A 123 -3.38 -4.66 -15.82
N ILE A 124 -4.45 -5.07 -15.15
CA ILE A 124 -5.49 -5.94 -15.75
C ILE A 124 -6.85 -5.25 -15.87
N SER A 125 -6.94 -3.98 -15.48
CA SER A 125 -8.18 -3.20 -15.56
C SER A 125 -7.97 -1.81 -16.17
N GLN A 126 -9.09 -1.22 -16.58
CA GLN A 126 -9.23 0.18 -16.94
C GLN A 126 -10.60 0.63 -16.45
N LEU A 127 -10.66 1.17 -15.23
CA LEU A 127 -11.90 1.43 -14.52
C LEU A 127 -12.18 2.93 -14.40
N PRO A 128 -13.44 3.36 -14.52
CA PRO A 128 -13.81 4.76 -14.34
C PRO A 128 -13.74 5.21 -12.88
N PHE A 129 -13.73 4.28 -11.92
CA PHE A 129 -13.65 4.54 -10.49
C PHE A 129 -12.77 3.51 -9.79
N SER A 130 -12.19 3.89 -8.65
CA SER A 130 -11.28 3.04 -7.90
C SER A 130 -11.94 1.72 -7.44
N PRO A 131 -11.33 0.56 -7.75
CA PRO A 131 -11.79 -0.73 -7.27
C PRO A 131 -11.39 -0.95 -5.81
N SER A 132 -12.12 -1.84 -5.14
CA SER A 132 -11.91 -2.25 -3.75
C SER A 132 -12.43 -3.66 -3.51
N ALA A 133 -12.17 -4.21 -2.32
CA ALA A 133 -12.73 -5.49 -1.87
C ALA A 133 -12.53 -6.65 -2.87
N LEU A 134 -11.30 -6.81 -3.37
CA LEU A 134 -10.94 -7.87 -4.29
C LEU A 134 -11.16 -9.25 -3.63
N ALA A 135 -11.68 -10.21 -4.41
CA ALA A 135 -11.84 -11.61 -4.00
C ALA A 135 -11.77 -12.55 -5.19
N TRP A 136 -11.03 -13.65 -5.05
CA TRP A 136 -10.96 -14.70 -6.07
C TRP A 136 -12.14 -15.68 -5.96
N SER A 137 -12.62 -16.17 -7.10
CA SER A 137 -13.46 -17.36 -7.11
C SER A 137 -12.67 -18.57 -6.61
N PRO A 138 -13.31 -19.58 -5.97
CA PRO A 138 -12.63 -20.77 -5.47
C PRO A 138 -11.85 -21.55 -6.54
N ASP A 139 -12.29 -21.49 -7.80
CA ASP A 139 -11.60 -22.11 -8.94
C ASP A 139 -10.47 -21.24 -9.54
N GLY A 140 -10.24 -20.03 -9.02
CA GLY A 140 -9.20 -19.10 -9.46
C GLY A 140 -9.39 -18.53 -10.86
N ARG A 141 -10.58 -18.66 -11.45
CA ARG A 141 -10.90 -18.19 -12.81
C ARG A 141 -11.43 -16.76 -12.87
N GLN A 142 -12.01 -16.27 -11.77
CA GLN A 142 -12.67 -14.97 -11.71
C GLN A 142 -12.14 -14.16 -10.53
N LEU A 143 -12.14 -12.84 -10.69
CA LEU A 143 -11.83 -11.89 -9.65
C LEU A 143 -13.02 -10.95 -9.49
N ALA A 144 -13.67 -11.00 -8.34
CA ALA A 144 -14.71 -10.06 -7.95
C ALA A 144 -14.09 -8.81 -7.30
N PHE A 145 -14.73 -7.67 -7.49
CA PHE A 145 -14.37 -6.41 -6.85
C PHE A 145 -15.60 -5.50 -6.75
N SER A 146 -15.52 -4.50 -5.87
CA SER A 146 -16.52 -3.44 -5.72
C SER A 146 -15.94 -2.12 -6.21
N MET A 147 -16.75 -1.34 -6.93
CA MET A 147 -16.42 0.04 -7.30
C MET A 147 -17.66 0.91 -7.22
N ASN A 148 -17.46 2.22 -7.08
CA ASN A 148 -18.52 3.18 -7.30
C ASN A 148 -18.92 3.20 -8.77
N VAL A 149 -20.17 3.56 -9.03
CA VAL A 149 -20.67 3.80 -10.39
C VAL A 149 -21.29 5.18 -10.45
N ALA A 150 -21.15 5.83 -11.59
CA ALA A 150 -21.78 7.12 -11.82
C ALA A 150 -23.30 6.95 -11.67
N LYS A 151 -23.90 7.71 -10.77
CA LYS A 151 -25.35 7.77 -10.59
C LYS A 151 -25.80 9.19 -10.87
N ALA A 152 -26.68 9.36 -11.85
CA ALA A 152 -27.31 10.64 -12.08
C ALA A 152 -28.06 11.08 -10.80
N PRO A 153 -28.06 12.38 -10.47
CA PRO A 153 -28.79 12.87 -9.32
C PRO A 153 -30.27 12.48 -9.43
N PRO A 154 -30.92 12.11 -8.31
CA PRO A 154 -32.33 11.74 -8.34
C PRO A 154 -33.16 12.94 -8.80
N VAL A 155 -34.02 12.73 -9.79
CA VAL A 155 -35.01 13.74 -10.19
C VAL A 155 -36.11 13.74 -9.13
N LEU A 156 -35.99 14.63 -8.15
CA LEU A 156 -36.93 14.72 -7.02
C LEU A 156 -38.33 15.18 -7.46
N VAL A 157 -38.42 15.93 -8.56
CA VAL A 157 -39.69 16.47 -9.08
C VAL A 157 -39.71 16.29 -10.61
N LYS A 158 -40.71 15.58 -11.13
CA LYS A 158 -41.02 15.56 -12.57
C LYS A 158 -42.05 16.63 -12.87
N MET A 159 -41.70 17.63 -13.70
CA MET A 159 -42.68 18.62 -14.13
C MET A 159 -43.80 17.95 -14.95
N PRO A 160 -45.07 18.32 -14.75
CA PRO A 160 -46.17 17.80 -15.55
C PRO A 160 -46.02 18.22 -17.02
N LYS A 161 -46.53 17.41 -17.95
CA LYS A 161 -46.53 17.76 -19.37
C LYS A 161 -47.41 19.00 -19.59
N LYS A 162 -46.89 19.91 -20.41
CA LYS A 162 -47.59 21.11 -20.84
C LYS A 162 -48.89 20.76 -21.59
N PRO A 163 -50.06 21.33 -21.21
CA PRO A 163 -51.31 21.13 -21.95
C PRO A 163 -51.21 21.60 -23.40
N LYS A 164 -52.00 20.99 -24.30
CA LYS A 164 -52.03 21.39 -25.73
C LYS A 164 -52.38 22.88 -25.86
N GLY A 165 -51.58 23.62 -26.63
CA GLY A 165 -51.79 25.04 -26.91
C GLY A 165 -51.24 26.03 -25.87
N ALA A 166 -50.74 25.56 -24.73
CA ALA A 166 -50.19 26.48 -23.73
C ALA A 166 -48.92 27.19 -24.25
N LYS A 167 -48.59 28.35 -23.68
CA LYS A 167 -47.28 29.02 -23.79
C LYS A 167 -46.75 29.16 -22.37
N TRP A 168 -45.68 28.45 -22.05
CA TRP A 168 -45.04 28.47 -20.73
C TRP A 168 -43.73 29.25 -20.85
N ALA A 169 -43.20 29.71 -19.71
CA ALA A 169 -41.87 30.27 -19.63
C ALA A 169 -40.81 29.26 -20.11
N ASP A 170 -39.65 29.78 -20.52
CA ASP A 170 -38.52 28.96 -20.93
C ASP A 170 -38.03 28.04 -19.80
N SER A 171 -37.44 26.91 -20.16
CA SER A 171 -36.87 25.98 -19.18
C SER A 171 -35.84 26.69 -18.30
N PRO A 172 -35.87 26.48 -16.97
CA PRO A 172 -34.90 27.09 -16.08
C PRO A 172 -33.49 26.63 -16.44
N ARG A 173 -32.54 27.56 -16.45
CA ARG A 173 -31.12 27.23 -16.54
C ARG A 173 -30.64 26.71 -15.19
N ILE A 174 -30.37 25.43 -15.11
CA ILE A 174 -29.77 24.82 -13.91
C ILE A 174 -28.25 24.95 -14.06
N THR A 175 -27.62 25.69 -13.14
CA THR A 175 -26.17 25.74 -13.02
C THR A 175 -25.81 25.07 -11.69
N ASP A 176 -25.28 23.87 -11.79
CA ASP A 176 -24.64 23.15 -10.71
C ASP A 176 -23.22 23.69 -10.50
N ARG A 177 -22.96 24.28 -9.33
CA ARG A 177 -21.60 24.51 -8.86
C ARG A 177 -21.12 23.22 -8.20
N VAL A 178 -20.10 22.61 -8.80
CA VAL A 178 -19.21 21.67 -8.10
C VAL A 178 -17.89 22.39 -7.92
#